data_AF-A0A7C9VI76-F1
#
_entry.id   AF-A0A7C9VI76-F1
#
_cell.length_a   1.000
_cell.length_b   1.000
_cell.length_c   1.000
_cell.angle_alpha   90.00
_cell.angle_beta   90.00
_cell.angle_gamma   90.00
#
_symmetry.space_group_name_H-M   'P 1'
#
loop_
_entity.id
_entity.type
_entity.pdbx_description
1 polymer ?
#
loop_
_entity_poly.entity_id
_entity_poly.type
_entity_poly.pdbx_seq_one_letter_code
_entity_poly.pdbx_strand_id
1 'polypeptide(L)'
;LGGTILENGAPVSSIASEIISAEAYLGAEPIAEALRQGADIVITGRVADPSLFLAPMMHEFGWRADDFAKLGAGSGLGHLLECGAQVTGGYFADPGFKDVPNPWDLAFPIAEVESDGGAVIAKVAGTGGAINAMTVKEQMLYEVHDPANYITPDVVVDFTTAVLEQAGPNRMQVRNIGGKPRTATLKVSMGCMEGFIGEDMFFYAGPGALRRAKLAKQILDERFRIVDLKADDLRIDFLGLNAIHGEATPQDAPEPYEVAVRVAARCRTREEALKVGREIDGMAVSGVGMTGKRVPHQDRAREIIGVWSTLVPREAVPPVITWYES
;
A
#
# COMPACT_ATOMS: atom_id res chain seq x y z
N LEU A 1 -11.48 0.00 22.72
CA LEU A 1 -12.13 -0.32 21.43
C LEU A 1 -12.94 -1.60 21.62
N GLY A 2 -14.28 -1.54 21.52
CA GLY A 2 -15.18 -2.68 21.74
C GLY A 2 -15.57 -3.45 20.47
N GLY A 3 -14.76 -3.34 19.40
CA GLY A 3 -15.06 -3.89 18.08
C GLY A 3 -14.40 -5.24 17.80
N THR A 4 -14.59 -5.72 16.58
CA THR A 4 -13.90 -6.88 16.00
C THR A 4 -12.81 -6.44 15.03
N ILE A 5 -11.75 -7.22 14.95
CA ILE A 5 -10.68 -7.10 13.97
C ILE A 5 -11.21 -7.61 12.62
N LEU A 6 -11.05 -6.82 11.55
CA LEU A 6 -11.61 -7.15 10.24
C LEU A 6 -10.91 -8.33 9.57
N GLU A 7 -9.60 -8.46 9.78
CA GLU A 7 -8.77 -9.45 9.09
C GLU A 7 -8.97 -10.88 9.63
N ASN A 8 -9.41 -11.05 10.88
CA ASN A 8 -9.54 -12.37 11.51
C ASN A 8 -10.83 -12.59 12.35
N GLY A 9 -11.67 -11.56 12.50
CA GLY A 9 -12.92 -11.64 13.27
C GLY A 9 -12.76 -11.71 14.79
N ALA A 10 -11.54 -11.69 15.33
CA ALA A 10 -11.31 -11.71 16.78
C ALA A 10 -11.71 -10.38 17.44
N PRO A 11 -12.05 -10.36 18.74
CA PRO A 11 -12.33 -9.10 19.42
C PRO A 11 -11.06 -8.25 19.54
N VAL A 12 -11.16 -6.94 19.37
CA VAL A 12 -10.00 -6.02 19.49
C VAL A 12 -9.31 -6.14 20.86
N SER A 13 -10.04 -6.54 21.91
CA SER A 13 -9.46 -6.81 23.23
C SER A 13 -8.40 -7.91 23.23
N SER A 14 -8.34 -8.79 22.22
CA SER A 14 -7.33 -9.84 22.13
C SER A 14 -5.92 -9.33 21.77
N ILE A 15 -5.81 -8.09 21.29
CA ILE A 15 -4.55 -7.42 20.93
C ILE A 15 -4.33 -6.13 21.71
N ALA A 16 -5.09 -5.93 22.80
CA ALA A 16 -5.12 -4.65 23.50
C ALA A 16 -3.77 -4.28 24.14
N SER A 17 -2.98 -5.26 24.57
CA SER A 17 -1.64 -5.05 25.14
C SER A 17 -0.59 -4.70 24.09
N GLU A 18 -0.87 -5.01 22.82
CA GLU A 18 0.05 -4.89 21.70
C GLU A 18 -0.19 -3.61 20.89
N ILE A 19 -1.38 -2.99 20.99
CA ILE A 19 -1.72 -1.76 20.28
C ILE A 19 -0.81 -0.61 20.74
N ILE A 20 -0.09 -0.01 19.79
CA ILE A 20 0.76 1.16 20.00
C ILE A 20 0.19 2.43 19.35
N SER A 21 -0.67 2.29 18.33
CA SER A 21 -1.39 3.39 17.68
C SER A 21 -2.74 2.92 17.14
N ALA A 22 -3.68 3.84 17.03
CA ALA A 22 -5.01 3.58 16.47
C ALA A 22 -5.53 4.84 15.79
N GLU A 23 -5.52 4.84 14.46
CA GLU A 23 -5.83 6.02 13.64
C GLU A 23 -7.11 5.79 12.84
N ALA A 24 -8.14 6.57 13.11
CA ALA A 24 -9.38 6.57 12.34
C ALA A 24 -9.21 7.38 11.05
N TYR A 25 -9.69 6.84 9.93
CA TYR A 25 -9.66 7.54 8.64
C TYR A 25 -10.83 8.54 8.60
N LEU A 26 -10.53 9.81 8.82
CA LEU A 26 -11.50 10.90 8.71
C LEU A 26 -11.72 11.30 7.24
N GLY A 27 -12.85 11.97 6.99
CA GLY A 27 -13.25 12.44 5.67
C GLY A 27 -12.90 13.90 5.37
N ALA A 28 -13.44 14.41 4.28
CA ALA A 28 -13.21 15.74 3.71
C ALA A 28 -13.91 16.88 4.48
N GLU A 29 -15.00 16.60 5.20
CA GLU A 29 -15.82 17.64 5.84
C GLU A 29 -15.03 18.61 6.75
N PRO A 30 -14.14 18.16 7.66
CA PRO A 30 -13.39 19.08 8.53
C PRO A 30 -12.38 19.93 7.76
N ILE A 31 -11.85 19.41 6.66
CA ILE A 31 -10.92 20.13 5.79
C ILE A 31 -11.68 21.23 5.05
N ALA A 32 -12.83 20.88 4.43
CA ALA A 32 -13.68 21.84 3.76
C ALA A 32 -14.21 22.93 4.72
N GLU A 33 -14.47 22.57 5.98
CA GLU A 33 -14.83 23.53 7.02
C GLU A 33 -13.69 24.50 7.35
N ALA A 34 -12.47 23.99 7.55
CA ALA A 34 -11.30 24.85 7.79
C ALA A 34 -11.06 25.83 6.62
N LEU A 35 -11.19 25.35 5.38
CA LEU A 35 -11.10 26.20 4.18
C LEU A 35 -12.21 27.27 4.16
N ARG A 36 -13.47 26.91 4.48
CA ARG A 36 -14.58 27.87 4.56
C ARG A 36 -14.39 28.93 5.64
N GLN A 37 -13.70 28.59 6.72
CA GLN A 37 -13.34 29.52 7.79
C GLN A 37 -12.14 30.42 7.42
N GLY A 38 -11.55 30.24 6.23
CA GLY A 38 -10.48 31.10 5.70
C GLY A 38 -9.07 30.56 5.90
N ALA A 39 -8.89 29.26 6.15
CA ALA A 39 -7.55 28.67 6.21
C ALA A 39 -6.89 28.68 4.82
N ASP A 40 -5.68 29.24 4.73
CA ASP A 40 -4.84 29.13 3.52
C ASP A 40 -4.19 27.74 3.39
N ILE A 41 -3.85 27.13 4.53
CA ILE A 41 -3.18 25.82 4.63
C ILE A 41 -3.87 25.00 5.70
N VAL A 42 -4.27 23.77 5.35
CA VAL A 42 -4.84 22.81 6.29
C VAL A 42 -3.86 21.64 6.45
N ILE A 43 -3.36 21.45 7.66
CA ILE A 43 -2.56 20.27 8.03
C ILE A 43 -3.48 19.30 8.76
N THR A 44 -3.57 18.07 8.27
CA THR A 44 -4.49 17.05 8.82
C THR A 44 -3.71 15.88 9.44
N GLY A 45 -4.37 15.14 10.34
CA GLY A 45 -3.89 13.85 10.82
C GLY A 45 -4.18 12.74 9.81
N ARG A 46 -4.74 11.62 10.27
CA ARG A 46 -5.19 10.55 9.36
C ARG A 46 -6.53 10.91 8.72
N VAL A 47 -6.50 11.22 7.44
CA VAL A 47 -7.68 11.33 6.57
C VAL A 47 -7.57 10.31 5.44
N ALA A 48 -8.67 10.02 4.74
CA ALA A 48 -8.57 9.25 3.50
C ALA A 48 -7.94 10.10 2.40
N ASP A 49 -7.05 9.48 1.62
CA ASP A 49 -6.30 10.15 0.56
C ASP A 49 -7.21 10.88 -0.46
N PRO A 50 -8.37 10.33 -0.89
CA PRO A 50 -9.26 11.05 -1.80
C PRO A 50 -9.90 12.29 -1.15
N SER A 51 -10.02 12.31 0.18
CA SER A 51 -10.62 13.40 0.93
C SER A 51 -9.80 14.69 0.84
N LEU A 52 -8.48 14.59 0.63
CA LEU A 52 -7.59 15.73 0.41
C LEU A 52 -7.92 16.48 -0.88
N PHE A 53 -8.45 15.77 -1.89
CA PHE A 53 -8.86 16.35 -3.17
C PHE A 53 -10.35 16.72 -3.18
N LEU A 54 -11.19 15.91 -2.53
CA LEU A 54 -12.63 16.17 -2.41
C LEU A 54 -12.90 17.46 -1.62
N ALA A 55 -12.17 17.74 -0.54
CA ALA A 55 -12.41 18.90 0.30
C ALA A 55 -12.28 20.26 -0.44
N PRO A 56 -11.22 20.52 -1.23
CA PRO A 56 -11.17 21.70 -2.11
C PRO A 56 -12.33 21.79 -3.10
N MET A 57 -12.76 20.67 -3.70
CA MET A 57 -13.91 20.66 -4.62
C MET A 57 -15.22 21.03 -3.89
N MET A 58 -15.42 20.49 -2.68
CA MET A 58 -16.55 20.82 -1.83
C MET A 58 -16.56 22.30 -1.44
N HIS A 59 -15.40 22.85 -1.09
CA HIS A 59 -15.24 24.25 -0.72
C HIS A 59 -15.54 25.19 -1.89
N GLU A 60 -14.87 24.98 -3.03
CA GLU A 60 -14.98 25.85 -4.22
C GLU A 60 -16.40 25.83 -4.83
N PHE A 61 -17.00 24.64 -4.97
CA PHE A 61 -18.31 24.51 -5.61
C PHE A 61 -19.48 24.49 -4.63
N GLY A 62 -19.22 24.63 -3.33
CA GLY A 62 -20.26 24.62 -2.29
C GLY A 62 -21.04 23.30 -2.19
N TRP A 63 -20.42 22.16 -2.53
CA TRP A 63 -21.08 20.86 -2.47
C TRP A 63 -21.42 20.48 -1.02
N ARG A 64 -22.63 19.96 -0.82
CA ARG A 64 -23.10 19.56 0.52
C ARG A 64 -22.58 18.16 0.87
N ALA A 65 -22.37 17.94 2.17
CA ALA A 65 -21.92 16.65 2.71
C ALA A 65 -22.96 15.50 2.58
N ASP A 66 -24.20 15.81 2.18
CA ASP A 66 -25.26 14.85 1.89
C ASP A 66 -25.58 14.71 0.39
N ASP A 67 -24.86 15.43 -0.48
CA ASP A 67 -24.97 15.27 -1.94
C ASP A 67 -24.06 14.13 -2.42
N PHE A 68 -24.49 12.91 -2.16
CA PHE A 68 -23.68 11.72 -2.46
C PHE A 68 -23.35 11.54 -3.94
N ALA A 69 -24.12 12.13 -4.86
CA ALA A 69 -23.77 12.12 -6.27
C ALA A 69 -22.51 12.95 -6.52
N LYS A 70 -22.44 14.17 -5.96
CA LYS A 70 -21.24 15.02 -6.04
C LYS A 70 -20.07 14.46 -5.27
N LEU A 71 -20.30 13.96 -4.06
CA LEU A 71 -19.23 13.36 -3.26
C LEU A 71 -18.67 12.12 -3.93
N GLY A 72 -19.51 11.29 -4.56
CA GLY A 72 -19.08 10.13 -5.34
C GLY A 72 -18.15 10.53 -6.49
N ALA A 73 -18.55 11.54 -7.26
CA ALA A 73 -17.74 12.11 -8.31
C ALA A 73 -16.41 12.67 -7.78
N GLY A 74 -16.45 13.51 -6.74
CA GLY A 74 -15.27 14.14 -6.16
C GLY A 74 -14.31 13.15 -5.48
N SER A 75 -14.81 12.16 -4.72
CA SER A 75 -13.95 11.10 -4.15
C SER A 75 -13.38 10.20 -5.24
N GLY A 76 -14.14 9.88 -6.29
CA GLY A 76 -13.62 9.09 -7.40
C GLY A 76 -12.53 9.83 -8.17
N LEU A 77 -12.70 11.13 -8.40
CA LEU A 77 -11.65 11.99 -8.97
C LEU A 77 -10.45 12.11 -8.02
N GLY A 78 -10.69 12.24 -6.71
CA GLY A 78 -9.63 12.24 -5.70
C GLY A 78 -8.80 10.95 -5.73
N HIS A 79 -9.46 9.80 -5.86
CA HIS A 79 -8.80 8.51 -6.04
C HIS A 79 -7.98 8.41 -7.34
N LEU A 80 -8.37 9.12 -8.39
CA LEU A 80 -7.55 9.20 -9.61
C LEU A 80 -6.32 10.12 -9.44
N LEU A 81 -6.38 11.08 -8.51
CA LEU A 81 -5.32 12.07 -8.29
C LEU A 81 -4.31 11.69 -7.20
N GLU A 82 -4.67 10.76 -6.33
CA GLU A 82 -3.78 10.23 -5.29
C GLU A 82 -2.71 9.28 -5.85
N CYS A 83 -1.91 8.68 -4.95
CA CYS A 83 -0.82 7.75 -5.29
C CYS A 83 0.25 8.33 -6.23
N GLY A 84 0.36 9.66 -6.33
CA GLY A 84 1.43 10.37 -7.04
C GLY A 84 1.28 10.29 -8.55
N ALA A 85 2.16 9.55 -9.23
CA ALA A 85 2.23 9.50 -10.69
C ALA A 85 1.48 8.30 -11.31
N GLN A 86 0.69 7.57 -10.54
CA GLN A 86 0.15 6.28 -11.00
C GLN A 86 -0.81 6.43 -12.19
N VAL A 87 -1.77 7.36 -12.11
CA VAL A 87 -2.68 7.67 -13.22
C VAL A 87 -1.96 8.18 -14.47
N THR A 88 -0.75 8.74 -14.33
CA THR A 88 0.06 9.23 -15.46
C THR A 88 1.07 8.18 -15.96
N GLY A 89 0.98 6.93 -15.50
CA GLY A 89 1.81 5.80 -15.97
C GLY A 89 2.85 5.30 -14.96
N GLY A 90 2.86 5.81 -13.73
CA GLY A 90 3.60 5.21 -12.61
C GLY A 90 3.01 3.84 -12.26
N TYR A 91 3.85 2.86 -11.94
CA TYR A 91 3.42 1.47 -11.67
C TYR A 91 2.63 0.78 -12.81
N PHE A 92 2.58 1.38 -14.00
CA PHE A 92 1.83 0.87 -15.17
C PHE A 92 2.72 0.17 -16.21
N ALA A 93 3.99 0.58 -16.31
CA ALA A 93 4.86 0.18 -17.41
C ALA A 93 5.15 -1.34 -17.41
N ASP A 94 4.92 -1.96 -18.56
CA ASP A 94 5.25 -3.36 -18.86
C ASP A 94 5.94 -3.40 -20.24
N PRO A 95 7.28 -3.46 -20.30
CA PRO A 95 8.02 -3.27 -21.54
C PRO A 95 7.56 -4.19 -22.69
N GLY A 96 7.15 -3.60 -23.80
CA GLY A 96 6.62 -4.29 -24.98
C GLY A 96 5.12 -4.56 -24.98
N PHE A 97 4.42 -4.29 -23.87
CA PHE A 97 2.96 -4.43 -23.75
C PHE A 97 2.28 -3.11 -23.36
N LYS A 98 2.84 -2.43 -22.36
CA LYS A 98 2.38 -1.14 -21.81
C LYS A 98 3.55 -0.17 -21.78
N ASP A 99 4.00 0.25 -22.96
CA ASP A 99 5.13 1.18 -23.06
C ASP A 99 4.73 2.58 -22.59
N VAL A 100 5.53 3.15 -21.68
CA VAL A 100 5.34 4.48 -21.13
C VAL A 100 6.46 5.39 -21.64
N PRO A 101 6.15 6.55 -22.27
CA PRO A 101 7.17 7.50 -22.70
C PRO A 101 7.94 8.09 -21.51
N ASN A 102 9.28 8.08 -21.57
CA ASN A 102 10.17 8.69 -20.56
C ASN A 102 9.77 8.36 -19.09
N PRO A 103 9.72 7.08 -18.68
CA PRO A 103 9.19 6.67 -17.38
C PRO A 103 10.03 7.12 -16.17
N TRP A 104 11.20 7.72 -16.40
CA TRP A 104 12.04 8.36 -15.38
C TRP A 104 11.66 9.82 -15.07
N ASP A 105 10.75 10.42 -15.84
CA ASP A 105 10.32 11.83 -15.71
C ASP A 105 8.79 11.94 -15.69
N LEU A 106 8.13 11.16 -14.82
CA LEU A 106 6.67 11.15 -14.70
C LEU A 106 6.16 12.41 -13.99
N ALA A 107 5.20 13.10 -14.60
CA ALA A 107 4.47 14.18 -13.92
C ALA A 107 3.35 13.65 -13.03
N PHE A 108 3.06 14.38 -11.96
CA PHE A 108 1.81 14.20 -11.22
C PHE A 108 0.61 14.70 -12.04
N PRO A 109 -0.58 14.13 -11.81
CA PRO A 109 -1.78 14.50 -12.55
C PRO A 109 -2.32 15.87 -12.15
N ILE A 110 -3.10 16.43 -13.06
CA ILE A 110 -3.93 17.61 -12.85
C ILE A 110 -5.36 17.23 -13.23
N ALA A 111 -6.35 17.63 -12.42
CA ALA A 111 -7.76 17.57 -12.81
C ALA A 111 -8.31 18.98 -13.01
N GLU A 112 -8.88 19.21 -14.18
CA GLU A 112 -9.71 20.39 -14.45
C GLU A 112 -11.17 19.99 -14.15
N VAL A 113 -11.65 20.34 -12.95
CA VAL A 113 -12.93 19.86 -12.41
C VAL A 113 -14.06 20.85 -12.74
N GLU A 114 -15.20 20.33 -13.18
CA GLU A 114 -16.43 21.07 -13.41
C GLU A 114 -17.33 21.02 -12.16
N SER A 115 -18.14 22.06 -11.94
CA SER A 115 -19.11 22.09 -10.83
C SER A 115 -20.13 20.94 -10.85
N ASP A 116 -20.29 20.29 -12.02
CA ASP A 116 -21.17 19.14 -12.17
C ASP A 116 -20.58 17.83 -11.60
N GLY A 117 -19.27 17.79 -11.31
CA GLY A 117 -18.51 16.62 -10.85
C GLY A 117 -17.75 15.90 -11.98
N GLY A 118 -17.87 16.34 -13.23
CA GLY A 118 -17.01 15.90 -14.32
C GLY A 118 -15.61 16.52 -14.22
N ALA A 119 -14.61 15.88 -14.83
CA ALA A 119 -13.29 16.47 -14.93
C ALA A 119 -12.52 15.97 -16.16
N VAL A 120 -11.55 16.78 -16.62
CA VAL A 120 -10.50 16.31 -17.51
C VAL A 120 -9.24 16.07 -16.70
N ILE A 121 -8.80 14.81 -16.66
CA ILE A 121 -7.50 14.44 -16.10
C ILE A 121 -6.43 14.67 -17.16
N ALA A 122 -5.36 15.34 -16.77
CA ALA A 122 -4.22 15.65 -17.61
C ALA A 122 -2.90 15.49 -16.83
N LYS A 123 -1.79 15.73 -17.51
CA LYS A 123 -0.45 15.78 -16.91
C LYS A 123 0.29 17.04 -17.36
N VAL A 124 1.33 17.43 -16.62
CA VAL A 124 2.18 18.57 -16.97
C VAL A 124 2.80 18.36 -18.36
N ALA A 125 2.72 19.37 -19.23
CA ALA A 125 3.29 19.31 -20.58
C ALA A 125 4.82 19.20 -20.55
N GLY A 126 5.41 18.51 -21.53
CA GLY A 126 6.86 18.34 -21.66
C GLY A 126 7.48 17.23 -20.81
N THR A 127 6.72 16.62 -19.90
CA THR A 127 7.17 15.50 -19.04
C THR A 127 6.91 14.14 -19.69
N GLY A 128 7.45 13.07 -19.11
CA GLY A 128 7.12 11.68 -19.41
C GLY A 128 5.73 11.25 -18.94
N GLY A 129 5.44 9.96 -19.06
CA GLY A 129 4.15 9.37 -18.72
C GLY A 129 3.14 9.42 -19.86
N ALA A 130 1.98 8.85 -19.60
CA ALA A 130 0.83 8.85 -20.51
C ALA A 130 -0.48 9.00 -19.73
N ILE A 131 -1.43 9.74 -20.30
CA ILE A 131 -2.83 9.75 -19.84
C ILE A 131 -3.71 9.22 -20.98
N ASN A 132 -4.30 8.06 -20.75
CA ASN A 132 -5.17 7.36 -21.69
C ASN A 132 -6.13 6.43 -20.92
N ALA A 133 -7.04 5.77 -21.65
CA ALA A 133 -8.01 4.89 -21.03
C ALA A 133 -7.41 3.74 -20.20
N MET A 134 -6.20 3.24 -20.53
CA MET A 134 -5.58 2.13 -19.79
C MET A 134 -5.04 2.61 -18.44
N THR A 135 -4.25 3.68 -18.44
CA THR A 135 -3.68 4.29 -17.23
C THR A 135 -4.76 4.76 -16.26
N VAL A 136 -5.82 5.39 -16.76
CA VAL A 136 -6.95 5.83 -15.92
C VAL A 136 -7.73 4.66 -15.35
N LYS A 137 -7.99 3.60 -16.13
CA LYS A 137 -8.70 2.40 -15.61
C LYS A 137 -7.88 1.63 -14.59
N GLU A 138 -6.55 1.57 -14.76
CA GLU A 138 -5.67 0.88 -13.82
C GLU A 138 -5.63 1.62 -12.48
N GLN A 139 -5.54 2.95 -12.49
CA GLN A 139 -5.67 3.74 -11.26
C GLN A 139 -7.07 3.60 -10.65
N MET A 140 -8.13 3.70 -11.46
CA MET A 140 -9.52 3.63 -10.98
C MET A 140 -9.86 2.33 -10.24
N LEU A 141 -9.12 1.25 -10.53
CA LEU A 141 -9.33 -0.08 -9.93
C LEU A 141 -8.20 -0.45 -8.95
N TYR A 142 -7.21 0.42 -8.75
CA TYR A 142 -6.09 0.18 -7.86
C TYR A 142 -6.56 0.19 -6.40
N GLU A 143 -6.25 -0.87 -5.66
CA GLU A 143 -6.71 -1.06 -4.27
C GLU A 143 -8.24 -1.04 -4.08
N VAL A 144 -9.01 -1.12 -5.17
CA VAL A 144 -10.47 -1.19 -5.15
C VAL A 144 -10.91 -2.65 -5.27
N HIS A 145 -11.42 -3.20 -4.17
CA HIS A 145 -11.89 -4.59 -4.15
C HIS A 145 -13.25 -4.77 -4.86
N ASP A 146 -14.21 -3.90 -4.56
CA ASP A 146 -15.54 -3.87 -5.19
C ASP A 146 -15.75 -2.52 -5.88
N PRO A 147 -15.65 -2.45 -7.22
CA PRO A 147 -15.82 -1.20 -7.96
C PRO A 147 -17.21 -0.58 -7.83
N ALA A 148 -18.24 -1.36 -7.49
CA ALA A 148 -19.57 -0.82 -7.25
C ALA A 148 -19.71 -0.26 -5.84
N ASN A 149 -18.87 -0.68 -4.89
CA ASN A 149 -19.00 -0.33 -3.47
C ASN A 149 -17.64 0.02 -2.85
N TYR A 150 -16.92 0.98 -3.43
CA TYR A 150 -15.68 1.47 -2.86
C TYR A 150 -15.97 2.38 -1.66
N ILE A 151 -15.83 1.83 -0.46
CA ILE A 151 -16.19 2.50 0.80
C ILE A 151 -15.09 3.49 1.20
N THR A 152 -15.42 4.78 1.23
CA THR A 152 -14.58 5.85 1.81
C THR A 152 -15.29 6.45 3.03
N PRO A 153 -14.61 7.26 3.88
CA PRO A 153 -15.27 7.92 5.01
C PRO A 153 -16.31 8.98 4.58
N ASP A 154 -16.25 9.46 3.33
CA ASP A 154 -17.10 10.52 2.81
C ASP A 154 -18.33 9.98 2.07
N VAL A 155 -18.16 8.91 1.30
CA VAL A 155 -19.16 8.35 0.39
C VAL A 155 -18.80 6.91 0.04
N VAL A 156 -19.76 6.13 -0.43
CA VAL A 156 -19.44 4.84 -1.10
C VAL A 156 -19.44 5.11 -2.60
N VAL A 157 -18.25 5.10 -3.21
CA VAL A 157 -18.06 5.41 -4.64
C VAL A 157 -18.49 4.22 -5.49
N ASP A 158 -19.14 4.52 -6.61
CA ASP A 158 -19.52 3.55 -7.64
C ASP A 158 -18.78 3.88 -8.95
N PHE A 159 -17.69 3.16 -9.21
CA PHE A 159 -16.90 3.28 -10.43
C PHE A 159 -17.56 2.59 -11.63
N THR A 160 -18.59 1.75 -11.42
CA THR A 160 -19.24 1.03 -12.52
C THR A 160 -20.03 1.95 -13.45
N THR A 161 -20.37 3.15 -12.97
CA THR A 161 -21.09 4.17 -13.73
C THR A 161 -20.15 5.15 -14.45
N ALA A 162 -18.84 5.07 -14.22
CA ALA A 162 -17.86 5.99 -14.77
C ALA A 162 -17.83 5.94 -16.31
N VAL A 163 -17.88 7.13 -16.92
CA VAL A 163 -17.72 7.32 -18.36
C VAL A 163 -16.36 7.94 -18.61
N LEU A 164 -15.56 7.25 -19.44
CA LEU A 164 -14.19 7.62 -19.76
C LEU A 164 -14.08 7.90 -21.26
N GLU A 165 -13.76 9.13 -21.65
CA GLU A 165 -13.59 9.54 -23.05
C GLU A 165 -12.24 10.23 -23.28
N GLN A 166 -11.55 9.89 -24.37
CA GLN A 166 -10.27 10.53 -24.69
C GLN A 166 -10.53 11.97 -25.17
N ALA A 167 -9.99 12.95 -24.45
CA ALA A 167 -10.20 14.39 -24.71
C ALA A 167 -9.03 15.04 -25.46
N GLY A 168 -8.07 14.24 -25.92
CA GLY A 168 -6.86 14.67 -26.63
C GLY A 168 -5.60 13.95 -26.12
N PRO A 169 -4.42 14.26 -26.66
CA PRO A 169 -3.16 13.66 -26.22
C PRO A 169 -2.93 13.93 -24.72
N ASN A 170 -2.73 12.87 -23.94
CA ASN A 170 -2.56 12.95 -22.49
C ASN A 170 -3.70 13.66 -21.74
N ARG A 171 -4.93 13.55 -22.24
CA ARG A 171 -6.12 14.13 -21.62
C ARG A 171 -7.28 13.15 -21.66
N MET A 172 -7.86 12.86 -20.50
CA MET A 172 -8.96 11.93 -20.35
C MET A 172 -10.12 12.62 -19.65
N GLN A 173 -11.27 12.72 -20.32
CA GLN A 173 -12.51 13.15 -19.70
C GLN A 173 -13.07 12.00 -18.85
N VAL A 174 -13.43 12.33 -17.63
CA VAL A 174 -14.08 11.45 -16.66
C VAL A 174 -15.41 12.08 -16.27
N ARG A 175 -16.51 11.32 -16.34
CA ARG A 175 -17.86 11.75 -15.97
C ARG A 175 -18.62 10.62 -15.29
N ASN A 176 -19.74 10.94 -14.66
CA ASN A 176 -20.71 9.97 -14.13
C ASN A 176 -20.18 8.97 -13.09
N ILE A 177 -19.09 9.26 -12.38
CA ILE A 177 -18.72 8.44 -11.21
C ILE A 177 -19.84 8.61 -10.17
N GLY A 178 -20.43 7.49 -9.74
CA GLY A 178 -21.57 7.48 -8.84
C GLY A 178 -21.15 7.53 -7.37
N GLY A 179 -22.11 7.85 -6.50
CA GLY A 179 -21.92 7.78 -5.06
C GLY A 179 -23.19 7.38 -4.33
N LYS A 180 -23.02 6.59 -3.28
CA LYS A 180 -24.06 6.09 -2.38
C LYS A 180 -23.80 6.63 -0.97
N PRO A 181 -24.83 6.65 -0.09
CA PRO A 181 -24.65 7.10 1.28
C PRO A 181 -23.47 6.44 1.98
N ARG A 182 -22.66 7.25 2.67
CA ARG A 182 -21.56 6.77 3.51
C ARG A 182 -22.04 5.82 4.60
N THR A 183 -21.15 4.94 5.05
CA THR A 183 -21.45 4.02 6.15
C THR A 183 -21.53 4.76 7.50
N ALA A 184 -22.19 4.16 8.50
CA ALA A 184 -22.26 4.72 9.86
C ALA A 184 -20.97 4.54 10.68
N THR A 185 -19.90 4.02 10.05
CA THR A 185 -18.64 3.68 10.73
C THR A 185 -17.43 4.24 10.00
N LEU A 186 -16.33 4.45 10.73
CA LEU A 186 -15.01 4.74 10.17
C LEU A 186 -14.09 3.53 10.33
N LYS A 187 -13.21 3.33 9.34
CA LYS A 187 -12.09 2.39 9.47
C LYS A 187 -11.04 2.98 10.40
N VAL A 188 -10.60 2.18 11.36
CA VAL A 188 -9.45 2.47 12.23
C VAL A 188 -8.34 1.51 11.88
N SER A 189 -7.16 2.06 11.59
CA SER A 189 -5.92 1.28 11.42
C SER A 189 -5.16 1.28 12.74
N MET A 190 -4.95 0.10 13.28
CA MET A 190 -4.26 -0.12 14.55
C MET A 190 -2.86 -0.65 14.27
N GLY A 191 -1.83 0.10 14.69
CA GLY A 191 -0.46 -0.39 14.74
C GLY A 191 -0.27 -1.24 15.99
N CYS A 192 0.18 -2.49 15.82
CA CYS A 192 0.35 -3.44 16.91
C CYS A 192 1.78 -3.99 16.94
N MET A 193 2.38 -4.08 18.12
CA MET A 193 3.68 -4.71 18.29
C MET A 193 3.57 -6.23 18.10
N GLU A 194 4.27 -6.77 17.11
CA GLU A 194 4.22 -8.18 16.72
C GLU A 194 5.56 -8.90 16.89
N GLY A 195 6.37 -8.44 17.84
CA GLY A 195 7.67 -9.00 18.13
C GLY A 195 8.74 -8.50 17.18
N PHE A 196 9.60 -9.41 16.72
CA PHE A 196 10.82 -9.09 15.98
C PHE A 196 10.97 -9.99 14.76
N ILE A 197 11.54 -9.46 13.68
CA ILE A 197 11.95 -10.24 12.52
C ILE A 197 13.47 -10.30 12.45
N GLY A 198 13.99 -11.52 12.43
CA GLY A 198 15.35 -11.83 12.05
C GLY A 198 15.41 -12.04 10.55
N GLU A 199 16.16 -11.22 9.81
CA GLU A 199 16.16 -11.28 8.34
C GLU A 199 17.57 -11.19 7.75
N ASP A 200 17.80 -11.99 6.72
CA ASP A 200 19.07 -12.06 6.03
C ASP A 200 18.98 -12.56 4.59
N MET A 201 20.05 -12.30 3.83
CA MET A 201 20.12 -12.72 2.43
C MET A 201 21.55 -12.97 1.95
N PHE A 202 21.73 -14.07 1.21
CA PHE A 202 22.98 -14.44 0.53
C PHE A 202 22.70 -15.06 -0.84
N PHE A 203 23.72 -15.21 -1.69
CA PHE A 203 23.54 -15.51 -3.11
C PHE A 203 24.38 -16.70 -3.57
N TYR A 204 23.82 -17.48 -4.49
CA TYR A 204 24.59 -18.42 -5.32
C TYR A 204 24.47 -18.01 -6.78
N ALA A 205 25.58 -18.04 -7.49
CA ALA A 205 25.65 -17.80 -8.93
C ALA A 205 26.26 -19.00 -9.65
N GLY A 206 26.02 -19.10 -10.95
CA GLY A 206 26.62 -20.11 -11.82
C GLY A 206 25.90 -21.47 -11.82
N PRO A 207 26.41 -22.43 -12.62
CA PRO A 207 25.79 -23.74 -12.76
C PRO A 207 25.51 -24.42 -11.41
N GLY A 208 24.26 -24.84 -11.20
CA GLY A 208 23.82 -25.48 -9.96
C GLY A 208 23.56 -24.53 -8.78
N ALA A 209 23.34 -23.24 -9.04
CA ALA A 209 22.98 -22.25 -8.03
C ALA A 209 21.78 -22.69 -7.19
N LEU A 210 20.71 -23.20 -7.82
CA LEU A 210 19.52 -23.67 -7.08
C LEU A 210 19.81 -24.91 -6.24
N ARG A 211 20.66 -25.83 -6.73
CA ARG A 211 21.06 -27.01 -5.94
C ARG A 211 21.85 -26.60 -4.69
N ARG A 212 22.74 -25.62 -4.81
CA ARG A 212 23.45 -25.04 -3.65
C ARG A 212 22.51 -24.33 -2.69
N ALA A 213 21.55 -23.56 -3.21
CA ALA A 213 20.52 -22.88 -2.40
C ALA A 213 19.65 -23.87 -1.61
N LYS A 214 19.21 -24.97 -2.25
CA LYS A 214 18.45 -26.04 -1.59
C LYS A 214 19.27 -26.74 -0.50
N LEU A 215 20.56 -27.01 -0.75
CA LEU A 215 21.45 -27.56 0.27
C LEU A 215 21.68 -26.56 1.42
N ALA A 216 21.84 -25.27 1.12
CA ALA A 216 21.97 -24.23 2.13
C ALA A 216 20.73 -24.11 3.01
N LYS A 217 19.53 -24.22 2.42
CA LYS A 217 18.26 -24.32 3.16
C LYS A 217 18.30 -25.49 4.14
N GLN A 218 18.68 -26.69 3.68
CA GLN A 218 18.76 -27.87 4.54
C GLN A 218 19.75 -27.68 5.70
N ILE A 219 20.92 -27.08 5.43
CA ILE A 219 21.89 -26.76 6.48
C ILE A 219 21.32 -25.79 7.49
N LEU A 220 20.63 -24.73 7.04
CA LEU A 220 20.00 -23.75 7.93
C LEU A 220 18.89 -24.35 8.77
N ASP A 221 18.03 -25.20 8.19
CA ASP A 221 16.98 -25.92 8.91
C ASP A 221 17.58 -26.73 10.09
N GLU A 222 18.68 -27.47 9.84
CA GLU A 222 19.37 -28.22 10.90
C GLU A 222 20.07 -27.32 11.92
N ARG A 223 20.70 -26.23 11.47
CA ARG A 223 21.35 -25.27 12.37
C ARG A 223 20.35 -24.59 13.29
N PHE A 224 19.21 -24.16 12.76
CA PHE A 224 18.11 -23.60 13.56
C PHE A 224 17.55 -24.59 14.57
N ARG A 225 17.47 -25.89 14.21
CA ARG A 225 17.13 -26.96 15.15
C ARG A 225 18.19 -27.12 16.26
N ILE A 226 19.47 -27.05 15.93
CA ILE A 226 20.58 -27.18 16.89
C ILE A 226 20.60 -26.01 17.88
N VAL A 227 20.38 -24.78 17.43
CA VAL A 227 20.33 -23.59 18.30
C VAL A 227 18.96 -23.34 18.94
N ASP A 228 18.03 -24.28 18.74
CA ASP A 228 16.67 -24.26 19.26
C ASP A 228 15.99 -22.90 19.01
N LEU A 229 15.96 -22.48 17.74
CA LEU A 229 15.31 -21.22 17.32
C LEU A 229 13.82 -21.27 17.65
N LYS A 230 13.33 -20.30 18.43
CA LYS A 230 11.90 -20.12 18.74
C LYS A 230 11.29 -19.09 17.78
N ALA A 231 10.94 -19.57 16.59
CA ALA A 231 10.23 -18.78 15.58
C ALA A 231 8.73 -19.12 15.57
N ASP A 232 7.89 -18.09 15.52
CA ASP A 232 6.45 -18.24 15.25
C ASP A 232 6.21 -18.55 13.76
N ASP A 233 7.08 -18.05 12.90
CA ASP A 233 7.09 -18.31 11.46
C ASP A 233 8.53 -18.25 10.93
N LEU A 234 8.89 -19.14 10.01
CA LEU A 234 10.21 -19.24 9.40
C LEU A 234 10.05 -19.46 7.90
N ARG A 235 10.64 -18.55 7.12
CA ARG A 235 10.68 -18.63 5.66
C ARG A 235 12.11 -18.66 5.15
N ILE A 236 12.35 -19.58 4.21
CA ILE A 236 13.57 -19.63 3.40
C ILE A 236 13.15 -19.62 1.94
N ASP A 237 13.18 -18.45 1.33
CA ASP A 237 12.70 -18.19 -0.02
C ASP A 237 13.85 -18.08 -1.02
N PHE A 238 13.61 -18.45 -2.28
CA PHE A 238 14.57 -18.33 -3.38
C PHE A 238 14.18 -17.18 -4.32
N LEU A 239 14.80 -16.01 -4.14
CA LEU A 239 14.57 -14.84 -5.00
C LEU A 239 15.13 -15.11 -6.39
N GLY A 240 14.30 -14.84 -7.40
CA GLY A 240 14.52 -15.26 -8.79
C GLY A 240 13.81 -16.57 -9.16
N LEU A 241 13.16 -17.24 -8.20
CA LEU A 241 12.36 -18.44 -8.46
C LEU A 241 10.96 -18.36 -7.83
N ASN A 242 10.86 -18.29 -6.50
CA ASN A 242 9.59 -18.48 -5.79
C ASN A 242 9.33 -17.50 -4.64
N ALA A 243 10.06 -16.39 -4.57
CA ALA A 243 9.92 -15.43 -3.47
C ALA A 243 8.54 -14.72 -3.43
N ILE A 244 7.87 -14.55 -4.58
CA ILE A 244 6.57 -13.86 -4.67
C ILE A 244 5.42 -14.87 -4.62
N HIS A 245 5.38 -15.82 -5.56
CA HIS A 245 4.26 -16.75 -5.70
C HIS A 245 4.39 -18.04 -4.86
N GLY A 246 5.53 -18.28 -4.22
CA GLY A 246 5.73 -19.48 -3.40
C GLY A 246 5.46 -20.77 -4.18
N GLU A 247 4.55 -21.60 -3.67
CA GLU A 247 4.13 -22.86 -4.30
C GLU A 247 3.37 -22.66 -5.63
N ALA A 248 2.83 -21.46 -5.89
CA ALA A 248 2.16 -21.14 -7.15
C ALA A 248 3.13 -20.80 -8.29
N THR A 249 4.45 -20.71 -8.04
CA THR A 249 5.44 -20.61 -9.11
C THR A 249 5.36 -21.85 -10.02
N PRO A 250 5.30 -21.69 -11.36
CA PRO A 250 5.27 -22.82 -12.29
C PRO A 250 6.44 -23.79 -12.09
N GLN A 251 6.15 -25.09 -12.08
CA GLN A 251 7.16 -26.12 -11.82
C GLN A 251 8.21 -26.25 -12.94
N ASP A 252 7.84 -25.84 -14.15
CA ASP A 252 8.68 -25.85 -15.35
C ASP A 252 9.39 -24.51 -15.62
N ALA A 253 9.32 -23.57 -14.66
CA ALA A 253 10.07 -22.32 -14.76
C ALA A 253 11.59 -22.58 -14.91
N PRO A 254 12.28 -21.83 -15.79
CA PRO A 254 13.71 -22.03 -16.01
C PRO A 254 14.51 -21.76 -14.73
N GLU A 255 15.53 -22.58 -14.46
CA GLU A 255 16.43 -22.37 -13.32
C GLU A 255 17.23 -21.07 -13.54
N PRO A 256 17.18 -20.10 -12.62
CA PRO A 256 17.91 -18.85 -12.77
C PRO A 256 19.42 -19.09 -12.61
N TYR A 257 20.23 -18.31 -13.34
CA TYR A 257 21.69 -18.40 -13.24
C TYR A 257 22.23 -17.93 -11.87
N GLU A 258 21.48 -17.04 -11.22
CA GLU A 258 21.76 -16.54 -9.88
C GLU A 258 20.48 -16.64 -9.04
N VAL A 259 20.63 -17.02 -7.77
CA VAL A 259 19.51 -17.13 -6.83
C VAL A 259 19.92 -16.53 -5.50
N ALA A 260 19.08 -15.65 -4.96
CA ALA A 260 19.23 -15.20 -3.58
C ALA A 260 18.45 -16.13 -2.65
N VAL A 261 19.08 -16.54 -1.56
CA VAL A 261 18.42 -17.22 -0.46
C VAL A 261 18.09 -16.16 0.58
N ARG A 262 16.81 -15.86 0.75
CA ARG A 262 16.32 -14.99 1.82
C ARG A 262 15.83 -15.85 2.95
N VAL A 263 16.32 -15.56 4.15
CA VAL A 263 15.89 -16.22 5.38
C VAL A 263 15.25 -15.18 6.27
N ALA A 264 14.02 -15.43 6.68
CA ALA A 264 13.27 -14.54 7.56
C ALA A 264 12.56 -15.37 8.63
N ALA A 265 12.75 -15.02 9.90
CA ALA A 265 12.02 -15.62 10.99
C ALA A 265 11.35 -14.55 11.85
N ARG A 266 10.07 -14.72 12.13
CA ARG A 266 9.34 -13.89 13.10
C ARG A 266 9.43 -14.55 14.47
N CYS A 267 9.85 -13.79 15.46
CA CYS A 267 10.08 -14.26 16.82
C CYS A 267 9.48 -13.28 17.84
N ARG A 268 9.16 -13.76 19.04
CA ARG A 268 8.64 -12.92 20.13
C ARG A 268 9.69 -12.01 20.76
N THR A 269 10.97 -12.39 20.69
CA THR A 269 12.06 -11.63 21.30
C THR A 269 13.13 -11.29 20.28
N ARG A 270 13.81 -10.17 20.50
CA ARG A 270 14.94 -9.75 19.68
C ARG A 270 16.09 -10.76 19.72
N GLU A 271 16.30 -11.42 20.85
CA GLU A 271 17.35 -12.43 21.01
C GLU A 271 17.15 -13.64 20.09
N GLU A 272 15.92 -14.13 19.97
CA GLU A 272 15.57 -15.22 19.05
C GLU A 272 15.71 -14.76 17.60
N ALA A 273 15.25 -13.56 17.26
CA ALA A 273 15.43 -12.99 15.91
C ALA A 273 16.92 -12.87 15.52
N LEU A 274 17.80 -12.51 16.47
CA LEU A 274 19.24 -12.43 16.23
C LEU A 274 19.91 -13.78 15.94
N LYS A 275 19.32 -14.91 16.34
CA LYS A 275 19.84 -16.25 15.97
C LYS A 275 19.87 -16.44 14.45
N VAL A 276 18.90 -15.87 13.71
CA VAL A 276 18.85 -15.97 12.24
C VAL A 276 20.15 -15.47 11.61
N GLY A 277 20.53 -14.23 11.94
CA GLY A 277 21.75 -13.64 11.41
C GLY A 277 23.03 -14.36 11.83
N ARG A 278 23.06 -14.93 13.06
CA ARG A 278 24.22 -15.69 13.57
C ARG A 278 24.44 -16.99 12.78
N GLU A 279 23.39 -17.75 12.52
CA GLU A 279 23.53 -19.02 11.77
C GLU A 279 23.93 -18.78 10.31
N ILE A 280 23.45 -17.69 9.73
CA ILE A 280 23.77 -17.33 8.35
C ILE A 280 25.19 -16.79 8.25
N ASP A 281 25.70 -16.04 9.23
CA ASP A 281 27.12 -15.66 9.27
C ASP A 281 28.04 -16.87 9.28
N GLY A 282 27.69 -17.91 10.04
CA GLY A 282 28.45 -19.15 10.06
C GLY A 282 28.54 -19.83 8.69
N MET A 283 27.61 -19.56 7.77
CA MET A 283 27.66 -20.14 6.42
C MET A 283 28.80 -19.59 5.56
N ALA A 284 29.36 -18.42 5.88
CA ALA A 284 30.41 -17.80 5.07
C ALA A 284 31.69 -18.66 4.99
N VAL A 285 32.03 -19.36 6.06
CA VAL A 285 33.24 -20.21 6.16
C VAL A 285 32.92 -21.65 6.56
N SER A 286 31.65 -21.98 6.80
CA SER A 286 31.19 -23.32 7.19
C SER A 286 29.92 -23.75 6.45
N GLY A 287 29.60 -23.11 5.33
CA GLY A 287 28.44 -23.39 4.50
C GLY A 287 28.81 -23.95 3.12
N VAL A 288 27.84 -23.92 2.20
CA VAL A 288 28.03 -24.37 0.82
C VAL A 288 28.95 -23.41 0.07
N GLY A 289 29.92 -23.96 -0.67
CA GLY A 289 30.88 -23.17 -1.45
C GLY A 289 30.23 -22.27 -2.51
N MET A 290 31.01 -21.30 -3.00
CA MET A 290 30.59 -20.32 -4.04
C MET A 290 29.40 -19.44 -3.60
N THR A 291 29.30 -19.13 -2.30
CA THR A 291 28.37 -18.12 -1.80
C THR A 291 28.92 -16.71 -2.03
N GLY A 292 28.12 -15.81 -2.58
CA GLY A 292 28.41 -14.38 -2.63
C GLY A 292 28.33 -13.75 -1.24
N LYS A 293 29.11 -12.69 -0.99
CA LYS A 293 28.99 -11.90 0.25
C LYS A 293 27.64 -11.17 0.27
N ARG A 294 27.01 -11.24 1.43
CA ARG A 294 25.77 -10.61 1.91
C ARG A 294 25.57 -9.14 1.47
N VAL A 295 24.31 -8.71 1.25
CA VAL A 295 23.94 -7.28 1.23
C VAL A 295 23.72 -6.81 2.68
N PRO A 296 24.49 -5.82 3.19
CA PRO A 296 24.47 -5.48 4.60
C PRO A 296 23.15 -4.80 4.99
N HIS A 297 22.30 -5.49 5.74
CA HIS A 297 21.35 -4.82 6.63
C HIS A 297 22.09 -4.42 7.91
N GLN A 298 22.06 -3.14 8.28
CA GLN A 298 22.76 -2.65 9.48
C GLN A 298 22.17 -3.22 10.77
N ASP A 299 20.85 -3.48 10.79
CA ASP A 299 20.20 -4.24 11.87
C ASP A 299 19.50 -5.47 11.30
N ARG A 300 19.83 -6.64 11.85
CA ARG A 300 19.33 -7.95 11.41
C ARG A 300 18.14 -8.43 12.23
N ALA A 301 17.81 -7.70 13.30
CA ALA A 301 16.65 -7.95 14.13
C ALA A 301 15.92 -6.63 14.35
N ARG A 302 14.79 -6.45 13.66
CA ARG A 302 13.96 -5.24 13.77
C ARG A 302 12.61 -5.57 14.39
N GLU A 303 12.03 -4.60 15.07
CA GLU A 303 10.65 -4.68 15.55
C GLU A 303 9.69 -4.81 14.37
N ILE A 304 8.60 -5.53 14.62
CA ILE A 304 7.49 -5.66 13.67
C ILE A 304 6.33 -4.88 14.24
N ILE A 305 5.86 -3.89 13.47
CA ILE A 305 4.56 -3.27 13.70
C ILE A 305 3.60 -3.88 12.68
N GLY A 306 2.71 -4.75 13.16
CA GLY A 306 1.60 -5.28 12.39
C GLY A 306 0.50 -4.23 12.26
N VAL A 307 -0.28 -4.32 11.18
CA VAL A 307 -1.43 -3.43 10.95
C VAL A 307 -2.70 -4.27 10.97
N TRP A 308 -3.62 -3.89 11.85
CA TRP A 308 -4.94 -4.50 11.99
C TRP A 308 -6.02 -3.45 11.85
N SER A 309 -7.17 -3.81 11.30
CA SER A 309 -8.25 -2.87 11.05
C SER A 309 -9.46 -3.19 11.93
N THR A 310 -10.16 -2.15 12.38
CA THR A 310 -11.48 -2.29 13.00
C THR A 310 -12.41 -1.17 12.51
N LEU A 311 -13.68 -1.24 12.90
CA LEU A 311 -14.68 -0.22 12.63
C LEU A 311 -15.14 0.42 13.94
N VAL A 312 -15.31 1.74 13.93
CA VAL A 312 -15.88 2.50 15.04
C VAL A 312 -17.03 3.38 14.54
N PRO A 313 -18.06 3.66 15.37
CA PRO A 313 -19.08 4.65 15.03
C PRO A 313 -18.44 6.01 14.71
N ARG A 314 -18.91 6.72 13.67
CA ARG A 314 -18.30 8.01 13.28
C ARG A 314 -18.38 9.04 14.41
N GLU A 315 -19.47 8.99 15.18
CA GLU A 315 -19.78 9.89 16.30
C GLU A 315 -18.82 9.71 17.48
N ALA A 316 -18.10 8.58 17.53
CA ALA A 316 -17.09 8.32 18.55
C ALA A 316 -15.75 9.02 18.26
N VAL A 317 -15.57 9.59 17.06
CA VAL A 317 -14.33 10.26 16.62
C VAL A 317 -14.66 11.65 16.08
N PRO A 318 -15.05 12.61 16.96
CA PRO A 318 -15.35 13.96 16.52
C PRO A 318 -14.08 14.66 16.01
N PRO A 319 -14.12 15.33 14.85
CA PRO A 319 -12.99 16.10 14.36
C PRO A 319 -12.78 17.36 15.20
N VAL A 320 -11.53 17.79 15.35
CA VAL A 320 -11.15 19.03 16.03
C VAL A 320 -10.33 19.87 15.05
N ILE A 321 -10.70 21.13 14.87
CA ILE A 321 -9.95 22.11 14.06
C ILE A 321 -9.26 23.06 15.04
N THR A 322 -7.94 23.17 14.91
CA THR A 322 -7.11 24.08 15.72
C THR A 322 -6.45 25.10 14.81
N TRP A 323 -6.57 26.37 15.16
CA TRP A 323 -6.03 27.49 14.38
C TRP A 323 -4.64 27.89 14.84
N TYR A 324 -3.80 28.22 13.87
CA TYR A 324 -2.48 28.80 14.07
C TYR A 324 -2.34 30.00 13.15
N GLU A 325 -2.17 31.18 13.72
CA GLU A 325 -1.91 32.42 12.99
C GLU A 325 -0.42 32.78 13.16
N SER A 326 0.20 33.26 12.07
CA SER A 326 1.59 33.76 12.08
C SER A 326 1.67 35.22 12.50
#